data_AF-A0A916S2S1-F1
#
_entry.id   AF-A0A916S2S1-F1
#
_cell.length_a   1.000
_cell.length_b   1.000
_cell.length_c   1.000
_cell.angle_alpha   90.00
_cell.angle_beta   90.00
_cell.angle_gamma   90.00
#
_symmetry.space_group_name_H-M   'P 1'
#
loop_
_entity.id
_entity.type
_entity.pdbx_description
1 polymer ?
#
loop_
_entity_poly.entity_id
_entity_poly.type
_entity_poly.pdbx_seq_one_letter_code
_entity_poly.pdbx_strand_id
1 'polypeptide(L)' 'MMLATSPFSETLLNAQIKAAEVQIVADRLAALMQEIHGMRFDLLINHDLGFIFIKGIPDEVRS' A
#
# COMPACT_ATOMS: atom_id res chain seq x y z
N MET A 1 8.19 -26.23 -27.37
CA MET A 1 9.23 -25.19 -27.18
C MET A 1 8.72 -24.29 -26.05
N MET A 2 9.20 -24.47 -24.82
CA MET A 2 8.84 -23.58 -23.72
C MET A 2 9.67 -22.31 -23.87
N LEU A 3 9.01 -21.17 -24.06
CA LEU A 3 9.67 -19.87 -23.99
C LEU A 3 10.21 -19.73 -22.57
N ALA A 4 11.54 -19.73 -22.43
CA ALA A 4 12.17 -19.38 -21.16
C ALA A 4 11.64 -18.00 -20.77
N THR A 5 10.91 -17.91 -19.67
CA THR A 5 10.52 -16.63 -19.08
C THR A 5 11.79 -15.87 -18.76
N SER A 6 11.95 -14.71 -19.36
CA SER A 6 13.13 -13.87 -19.13
C SER A 6 13.23 -13.57 -17.62
N PRO A 7 14.41 -13.67 -16.99
CA PRO A 7 14.61 -13.33 -15.58
C PRO A 7 14.22 -11.87 -15.25
N PHE A 8 14.16 -11.00 -16.27
CA PHE A 8 13.61 -9.66 -16.15
C PHE A 8 12.10 -9.67 -15.84
N SER A 9 11.33 -10.54 -16.50
CA SER A 9 9.89 -10.66 -16.30
C SER A 9 9.55 -11.19 -14.90
N GLU A 10 10.34 -12.13 -14.38
CA GLU A 10 10.16 -12.66 -13.02
C GLU A 10 10.50 -11.63 -11.95
N THR A 11 11.56 -10.83 -12.15
CA THR A 11 11.95 -9.76 -11.23
C THR A 11 10.87 -8.66 -11.15
N LEU A 12 10.34 -8.24 -12.30
CA LEU A 12 9.27 -7.25 -12.37
C LEU A 12 7.99 -7.76 -11.69
N LEU A 13 7.59 -9.00 -11.97
CA LEU A 13 6.40 -9.61 -11.38
C LEU A 13 6.52 -9.72 -9.85
N ASN A 14 7.68 -10.17 -9.36
CA ASN A 14 7.94 -10.26 -7.92
C ASN A 14 7.90 -8.89 -7.24
N ALA A 15 8.40 -7.84 -7.88
CA ALA A 15 8.32 -6.48 -7.37
C ALA A 15 6.87 -5.99 -7.27
N GLN A 16 6.04 -6.29 -8.28
CA GLN A 16 4.61 -5.94 -8.30
C GLN A 16 3.84 -6.66 -7.19
N ILE A 17 4.09 -7.96 -6.99
CA ILE A 17 3.47 -8.74 -5.91
C ILE A 17 3.80 -8.12 -4.56
N LYS A 18 5.08 -7.83 -4.30
CA LYS A 18 5.51 -7.23 -3.03
C LYS A 18 4.91 -5.84 -2.81
N ALA A 19 4.79 -5.02 -3.86
CA ALA A 19 4.12 -3.73 -3.76
C ALA A 19 2.64 -3.88 -3.37
N ALA A 20 1.94 -4.86 -3.98
CA ALA A 20 0.56 -5.17 -3.63
C ALA A 20 0.41 -5.69 -2.20
N GLU A 21 1.32 -6.53 -1.71
CA GLU A 21 1.33 -6.99 -0.32
C GLU A 21 1.45 -5.83 0.67
N VAL A 22 2.33 -4.86 0.39
CA VAL A 22 2.50 -3.66 1.22
C VAL A 22 1.23 -2.81 1.24
N GLN A 23 0.56 -2.65 0.09
CA GLN A 23 -0.72 -1.95 0.01
C GLN A 23 -1.79 -2.63 0.88
N ILE A 24 -1.91 -3.96 0.80
CA ILE A 24 -2.88 -4.73 1.60
C ILE A 24 -2.65 -4.53 3.10
N VAL A 25 -1.38 -4.56 3.54
CA VAL A 25 -1.04 -4.33 4.96
C VAL A 25 -1.40 -2.91 5.39
N ALA A 26 -1.08 -1.90 4.57
CA ALA A 26 -1.39 -0.51 4.84
C ALA A 26 -2.90 -0.27 4.94
N ASP A 27 -3.67 -0.82 4.01
CA ASP A 27 -5.14 -0.73 4.00
C ASP A 27 -5.75 -1.37 5.24
N ARG A 28 -5.24 -2.55 5.64
CA ARG A 28 -5.74 -3.23 6.85
C ARG A 28 -5.44 -2.44 8.11
N LEU A 29 -4.26 -1.81 8.19
CA LEU A 29 -3.89 -0.94 9.30
C LEU A 29 -4.78 0.31 9.36
N ALA A 30 -5.02 0.98 8.23
CA ALA A 30 -5.91 2.13 8.17
C ALA A 30 -7.35 1.79 8.62
N ALA A 31 -7.87 0.63 8.21
CA ALA A 31 -9.18 0.15 8.65
C ALA A 31 -9.25 -0.06 10.17
N LEU A 32 -8.23 -0.69 10.76
CA LEU A 32 -8.13 -0.86 12.22
C LEU A 32 -8.05 0.49 12.93
N MET A 33 -7.26 1.43 12.40
CA MET A 33 -7.17 2.78 12.96
C MET A 33 -8.52 3.51 12.87
N GLN A 34 -9.26 3.34 11.78
CA GLN A 34 -10.60 3.90 11.64
C GLN A 34 -11.58 3.33 12.68
N GLU A 35 -11.52 2.02 12.95
CA GLU A 35 -12.35 1.38 13.98
C GLU A 35 -12.02 1.90 15.39
N ILE A 36 -10.74 2.12 15.70
CA ILE A 36 -10.28 2.59 17.02
C ILE A 36 -10.56 4.09 17.23
N HIS A 37 -10.27 4.90 16.22
CA HIS A 37 -10.28 6.36 16.35
C HIS A 37 -11.57 7.01 15.83
N GLY A 38 -12.42 6.27 15.12
CA GLY A 38 -13.68 6.78 14.57
C GLY A 38 -13.52 7.80 13.44
N MET A 39 -12.32 7.97 12.90
CA MET A 39 -12.01 8.93 11.83
C MET A 39 -11.46 8.23 10.59
N ARG A 40 -11.56 8.88 9.42
CA ARG A 40 -10.98 8.34 8.17
C ARG A 40 -9.48 8.56 8.13
N PHE A 41 -8.78 7.69 7.40
CA PHE A 41 -7.34 7.78 7.21
C PHE A 41 -6.99 7.75 5.72
N ASP A 42 -6.12 8.66 5.31
CA ASP A 42 -5.46 8.64 4.00
C ASP A 42 -4.15 7.87 4.09
N LEU A 43 -3.81 7.19 2.99
CA LEU A 43 -2.60 6.40 2.82
C LEU A 43 -1.74 6.95 1.70
N LEU A 44 -0.45 7.11 1.97
CA LEU A 44 0.57 7.39 0.97
C LEU A 44 1.71 6.38 1.14
N ILE A 45 1.96 5.59 0.10
CA ILE A 45 3.03 4.59 0.08
C ILE A 45 4.10 5.05 -0.90
N ASN A 46 5.35 5.12 -0.43
CA ASN A 46 6.50 5.40 -1.29
C ASN A 46 7.47 4.21 -1.21
N HIS A 47 7.48 3.41 -2.27
CA HIS A 47 8.33 2.22 -2.36
C HIS A 47 9.81 2.56 -2.59
N ASP A 48 10.11 3.68 -3.26
CA ASP A 48 11.50 4.10 -3.52
C ASP A 48 12.21 4.54 -2.24
N LEU A 49 11.49 5.21 -1.35
CA LEU A 49 11.97 5.68 -0.06
C LEU A 49 11.67 4.72 1.09
N GLY A 50 10.91 3.65 0.84
CA GLY A 50 10.64 2.59 1.80
C GLY A 50 9.78 3.02 2.99
N PHE A 51 8.80 3.92 2.80
CA PHE A 51 7.91 4.35 3.88
C PHE A 51 6.43 4.29 3.51
N ILE A 52 5.61 4.22 4.55
CA ILE A 52 4.16 4.33 4.50
C ILE A 52 3.76 5.47 5.43
N PHE A 53 2.96 6.40 4.92
CA PHE A 53 2.41 7.50 5.68
C PHE A 53 0.90 7.32 5.80
N ILE A 54 0.40 7.35 7.04
CA ILE A 54 -1.01 7.18 7.37
C ILE A 54 -1.47 8.44 8.11
N LYS A 55 -2.43 9.16 7.54
CA LYS A 55 -2.88 10.47 8.06
C LYS A 55 -4.36 10.44 8.38
N GLY A 56 -4.72 10.71 9.64
CA GLY A 56 -6.11 10.94 10.01
C GLY A 56 -6.66 12.21 9.36
N ILE A 57 -7.88 12.13 8.82
CA ILE A 57 -8.60 13.26 8.25
C ILE A 57 -9.66 13.69 9.27
N PRO A 58 -9.52 14.84 9.92
CA PRO A 58 -10.56 15.39 10.77
C PRO A 58 -11.79 15.75 9.94
N ASP A 59 -12.99 15.53 10.47
CA ASP A 59 -14.25 15.83 9.76
C ASP A 59 -14.39 17.31 9.37
N GLU A 60 -13.69 18.21 10.07
CA GLU A 60 -13.68 19.66 9.86
C GLU A 60 -12.97 20.10 8.56
N VAL A 61 -12.14 19.24 7.97
CA VAL A 61 -11.34 19.55 6.76
C VAL A 61 -12.16 19.33 5.47
N ARG A 62 -13.43 18.93 5.60
CA ARG A 62 -14.27 18.42 4.50
C ARG A 62 -15.09 19.50 3.75
N SER A 63 -14.68 20.77 3.82
CA SER A 63 -15.31 21.90 3.11
C SER A 63 -14.95 21.98 1.63
#